data_AF-A0A800F9S8-F1
#
_entry.id   AF-A0A800F9S8-F1
#
_cell.length_a   1.000
_cell.length_b   1.000
_cell.length_c   1.000
_cell.angle_alpha   90.00
_cell.angle_beta   90.00
_cell.angle_gamma   90.00
#
_symmetry.space_group_name_H-M   'P 1'
#
loop_
_entity.id
_entity.type
_entity.pdbx_description
1 polymer ?
#
loop_
_entity_poly.entity_id
_entity_poly.type
_entity_poly.pdbx_seq_one_letter_code
_entity_poly.pdbx_strand_id
1 'polypeptide(L)'
;MGAALMGALWYAREPVNGRRGALDSQRDPESMNWWKQFKPKVCSVGIKSLDKQTVLSELVENLVKGSLLPKELADKAAKAFVDREQLASTGVGMNVAIPHVKLAGIDQVICSLS
;
A
#
# COMPACT_ATOMS: atom_id res chain seq x y z
N MET A 1 2.24 -31.63 -40.61
CA MET A 1 1.38 -30.48 -40.26
C MET A 1 1.19 -30.55 -38.76
N GLY A 2 1.68 -29.69 -37.86
CA GLY A 2 2.21 -28.34 -37.88
C GLY A 2 2.01 -27.86 -36.43
N ALA A 3 3.08 -27.55 -35.70
CA ALA A 3 3.05 -27.26 -34.27
C ALA A 3 2.45 -25.87 -33.95
N ALA A 4 1.83 -25.71 -32.78
CA ALA A 4 1.87 -24.45 -32.01
C ALA A 4 1.41 -24.64 -30.55
N LEU A 5 2.29 -24.27 -29.61
CA LEU A 5 2.02 -24.04 -28.20
C LEU A 5 1.12 -22.81 -27.99
N MET A 6 0.29 -22.81 -26.94
CA MET A 6 -0.17 -21.61 -26.25
C MET A 6 -0.25 -21.96 -24.75
N GLY A 7 0.56 -21.43 -23.84
CA GLY A 7 1.24 -20.14 -23.83
C GLY A 7 0.69 -19.36 -22.63
N ALA A 8 1.38 -19.47 -21.50
CA ALA A 8 1.06 -18.83 -20.24
C ALA A 8 0.79 -17.32 -20.42
N LEU A 9 -0.47 -16.90 -20.25
CA LEU A 9 -0.86 -15.50 -20.27
C LEU A 9 -0.84 -14.92 -18.85
N TRP A 10 0.33 -14.98 -18.20
CA TRP A 10 0.61 -14.21 -17.00
C TRP A 10 1.09 -12.82 -17.46
N TYR A 11 0.12 -11.97 -17.82
CA TYR A 11 0.21 -10.51 -17.88
C TYR A 11 1.63 -9.92 -18.08
N ALA A 12 2.14 -10.02 -19.31
CA ALA A 12 3.29 -9.23 -19.74
C ALA A 12 2.89 -7.75 -19.77
N ARG A 13 3.36 -6.98 -18.80
CA ARG A 13 3.25 -5.52 -18.78
C ARG A 13 4.25 -4.96 -19.79
N GLU A 14 3.77 -4.38 -20.89
CA GLU A 14 4.62 -3.70 -21.87
C GLU A 14 5.40 -2.55 -21.20
N PRO A 15 6.70 -2.38 -21.51
CA PRO A 15 7.49 -1.31 -20.95
C PRO A 15 7.16 0.01 -21.66
N VAL A 16 6.55 0.94 -20.94
CA VAL A 16 6.42 2.33 -21.39
C VAL A 16 7.82 2.96 -21.40
N ASN A 17 8.19 3.44 -22.57
CA ASN A 17 9.50 3.96 -22.95
C ASN A 17 9.83 5.27 -22.23
N GLY A 18 11.09 5.45 -21.84
CA GLY A 18 11.68 6.79 -21.63
C GLY A 18 11.89 7.26 -20.19
N ARG A 19 12.87 6.66 -19.50
CA ARG A 19 13.82 7.22 -18.49
C ARG A 19 14.19 6.14 -17.47
N ARG A 20 15.04 5.18 -17.89
CA ARG A 20 15.78 4.33 -16.94
C ARG A 20 16.96 5.13 -16.38
N GLY A 21 16.68 5.97 -15.40
CA GLY A 21 17.70 6.59 -14.57
C GLY A 21 17.98 5.71 -13.36
N ALA A 22 19.12 5.02 -13.36
CA ALA A 22 20.01 4.67 -12.23
C ALA A 22 19.47 4.31 -10.82
N LEU A 23 18.17 4.08 -10.59
CA LEU A 23 17.57 3.91 -9.26
C LEU A 23 17.09 2.48 -8.95
N ASP A 24 17.33 1.53 -9.85
CA ASP A 24 16.82 0.15 -9.70
C ASP A 24 17.91 -0.91 -9.48
N SER A 25 19.19 -0.52 -9.43
CA SER A 25 20.33 -1.45 -9.31
C SER A 25 20.82 -1.68 -7.86
N GLN A 26 20.11 -1.18 -6.85
CA GLN A 26 20.54 -1.28 -5.44
C GLN A 26 19.51 -1.89 -4.49
N ARG A 27 18.47 -2.58 -4.98
CA ARG A 27 17.55 -3.32 -4.10
C ARG A 27 18.00 -4.77 -3.99
N ASP A 28 18.94 -5.02 -3.07
CA ASP A 28 19.14 -6.36 -2.53
C ASP A 28 17.90 -6.71 -1.67
N PRO A 29 17.12 -7.75 -2.03
CA PRO A 29 15.95 -8.16 -1.25
C PRO A 29 16.32 -8.57 0.18
N GLU A 30 17.55 -9.05 0.40
CA GLU A 30 18.02 -9.48 1.73
C GLU A 30 18.42 -8.31 2.65
N SER A 31 18.69 -7.13 2.09
CA SER A 31 19.13 -5.96 2.87
C SER A 31 18.02 -4.95 3.19
N MET A 32 16.77 -5.25 2.83
CA MET A 32 15.66 -4.33 3.07
C MET A 32 15.32 -4.32 4.55
N ASN A 33 15.54 -3.19 5.23
CA ASN A 33 15.21 -3.08 6.65
C ASN A 33 13.73 -2.66 6.77
N TRP A 34 12.78 -3.59 6.62
CA TRP A 34 11.33 -3.28 6.57
C TRP A 34 10.84 -2.49 7.78
N TRP A 35 11.42 -2.72 8.96
CA TRP A 35 11.07 -1.99 10.17
C TRP A 35 11.30 -0.48 10.06
N LYS A 36 12.18 -0.01 9.16
CA LYS A 36 12.41 1.43 8.92
C LYS A 36 11.20 2.15 8.30
N GLN A 37 10.21 1.42 7.78
CA GLN A 37 8.97 2.03 7.28
C GLN A 37 8.01 2.45 8.39
N PHE A 38 8.13 1.85 9.58
CA PHE A 38 7.34 2.25 10.75
C PHE A 38 7.96 3.49 11.37
N LYS A 39 7.56 4.67 10.87
CA LYS A 39 8.00 5.94 11.45
C LYS A 39 7.10 6.27 12.65
N PRO A 40 7.65 6.51 13.86
CA PRO A 40 6.83 6.78 15.04
C PRO A 40 5.83 7.93 14.86
N LYS A 41 6.19 8.96 14.08
CA LYS A 41 5.33 10.14 13.81
C LYS A 41 4.02 9.83 13.05
N VAL A 42 3.92 8.67 12.40
CA VAL A 42 2.68 8.22 11.73
C VAL A 42 2.02 7.07 12.48
N CYS A 43 2.55 6.69 13.64
CA CYS A 43 1.95 5.67 14.49
C CYS A 43 1.18 6.36 15.61
N SER A 44 0.05 5.80 15.98
CA SER A 44 -0.77 6.29 17.09
C SER A 44 -1.08 5.16 18.05
N VAL A 45 -1.55 5.52 19.24
CA VAL A 45 -2.15 4.58 20.19
C VAL A 45 -3.49 5.14 20.60
N GLY A 46 -4.47 4.26 20.79
CA GLY A 46 -5.82 4.67 21.22
C GLY A 46 -6.60 5.35 20.09
N ILE A 47 -6.85 4.59 19.01
CA ILE A 47 -7.78 4.97 17.95
C ILE A 47 -9.09 5.47 18.58
N LYS A 48 -9.57 6.63 18.11
CA LYS A 48 -10.79 7.26 18.65
C LYS A 48 -12.04 6.82 17.91
N SER A 49 -11.86 6.40 16.65
CA SER A 49 -12.92 5.92 15.78
C SER A 49 -13.63 4.69 16.33
N LEU A 50 -14.96 4.65 16.18
CA LEU A 50 -15.82 3.58 16.70
C LEU A 50 -16.37 2.66 15.60
N ASP A 51 -16.15 2.99 14.34
CA ASP A 51 -16.59 2.21 13.20
C ASP A 51 -15.45 1.99 12.20
N LYS A 52 -15.61 0.94 11.39
CA LYS A 52 -14.57 0.47 10.48
C LYS A 52 -14.12 1.52 9.45
N GLN A 53 -15.04 2.34 8.97
CA GLN A 53 -14.73 3.32 7.93
C GLN A 53 -13.99 4.52 8.52
N THR A 54 -14.40 4.99 9.69
CA THR A 54 -13.71 6.08 10.39
C THR A 54 -12.31 5.68 10.84
N VAL A 55 -12.11 4.42 11.26
CA VAL A 55 -10.76 3.87 11.56
C VAL A 55 -9.83 3.94 10.34
N LEU A 56 -10.33 3.55 9.15
CA LEU A 56 -9.53 3.60 7.92
C LEU A 56 -9.18 5.04 7.51
N SER A 57 -10.10 5.98 7.71
CA SER A 57 -9.86 7.41 7.50
C SER A 57 -8.83 7.97 8.50
N GLU A 58 -8.91 7.60 9.78
CA GLU A 58 -7.94 8.00 10.81
C GLU A 58 -6.52 7.49 10.48
N LEU A 59 -6.41 6.28 9.94
CA LEU A 59 -5.14 5.72 9.45
C LEU A 59 -4.56 6.52 8.28
N VAL A 60 -5.40 6.94 7.33
CA VAL A 60 -4.99 7.83 6.23
C VAL A 60 -4.55 9.19 6.75
N GLU A 61 -5.28 9.77 7.70
CA GLU A 61 -4.91 11.03 8.32
C GLU A 61 -3.54 10.96 9.01
N ASN A 62 -3.23 9.87 9.71
CA ASN A 62 -1.92 9.67 10.32
C ASN A 62 -0.79 9.73 9.28
N LEU A 63 -0.98 9.07 8.13
CA LEU A 63 -0.02 9.10 7.02
C LEU A 63 0.15 10.50 6.43
N VAL A 64 -0.92 11.27 6.30
CA VAL A 64 -0.88 12.67 5.82
C VAL A 64 -0.20 13.58 6.85
N LYS A 65 -0.58 13.49 8.13
CA LYS A 65 -0.01 14.29 9.23
C LYS A 65 1.50 14.08 9.36
N GLY A 66 1.97 12.84 9.18
CA GLY A 66 3.41 12.56 9.16
C GLY A 66 4.08 12.75 7.81
N SER A 67 3.43 13.37 6.83
CA SER A 67 3.97 13.69 5.50
C SER A 67 4.51 12.46 4.73
N LEU A 68 3.90 11.28 4.96
CA LEU A 68 4.18 10.07 4.18
C LEU A 68 3.22 9.91 3.01
N LEU A 69 2.01 10.46 3.12
CA LEU A 69 1.02 10.51 2.05
C LEU A 69 0.77 11.96 1.64
N PRO A 70 0.92 12.32 0.35
CA PRO A 70 0.50 13.63 -0.15
C PRO A 70 -0.99 13.87 0.14
N LYS A 71 -1.33 15.09 0.57
CA LYS A 71 -2.69 15.43 1.00
C LYS A 71 -3.71 15.25 -0.13
N GLU A 72 -3.29 15.48 -1.38
CA GLU A 72 -4.09 15.35 -2.58
C GLU A 72 -4.52 13.90 -2.86
N LEU A 73 -3.79 12.92 -2.28
CA LEU A 73 -4.10 11.50 -2.40
C LEU A 73 -4.94 10.96 -1.25
N ALA A 74 -5.24 11.78 -0.22
CA ALA A 74 -5.93 11.33 0.99
C ALA A 74 -7.31 10.72 0.69
N ASP A 75 -8.17 11.45 -0.03
CA ASP A 75 -9.53 10.98 -0.34
C ASP A 75 -9.51 9.70 -1.19
N LYS A 76 -8.57 9.63 -2.15
CA LYS A 76 -8.37 8.46 -2.98
C LYS A 76 -7.89 7.25 -2.17
N ALA A 77 -7.00 7.47 -1.21
CA ALA A 77 -6.51 6.42 -0.32
C ALA A 77 -7.62 5.92 0.60
N ALA A 78 -8.37 6.81 1.25
CA ALA A 78 -9.49 6.46 2.12
C ALA A 78 -10.54 5.65 1.36
N LYS A 79 -10.93 6.10 0.16
CA LYS A 79 -11.84 5.36 -0.71
C LYS A 79 -11.29 3.98 -1.07
N ALA A 80 -10.01 3.87 -1.46
CA ALA A 80 -9.41 2.59 -1.79
C ALA A 80 -9.43 1.60 -0.61
N PHE A 81 -9.20 2.08 0.62
CA PHE A 81 -9.26 1.24 1.81
C PHE A 81 -10.68 0.73 2.06
N VAL A 82 -11.68 1.61 1.99
CA VAL A 82 -13.09 1.23 2.16
C VAL A 82 -13.51 0.22 1.08
N ASP A 83 -13.20 0.48 -0.18
CA ASP A 83 -13.52 -0.42 -1.30
C ASP A 83 -12.85 -1.80 -1.09
N ARG A 84 -11.59 -1.83 -0.62
CA ARG A 84 -10.88 -3.08 -0.31
C ARG A 84 -11.50 -3.83 0.86
N GLU A 85 -11.92 -3.12 1.90
CA GLU A 85 -12.48 -3.73 3.11
C GLU A 85 -13.89 -4.33 2.86
N GLN A 86 -14.63 -3.75 1.91
CA GLN A 86 -15.95 -4.25 1.49
C GLN A 86 -15.87 -5.58 0.73
N LEU A 87 -14.77 -5.85 0.02
CA LEU A 87 -14.58 -7.14 -0.69
C LEU A 87 -14.47 -8.31 0.28
N ALA A 88 -13.67 -8.13 1.34
CA ALA A 88 -13.49 -9.07 2.42
C ALA A 88 -12.74 -8.37 3.56
N SER A 89 -13.06 -8.76 4.80
CA SER A 89 -12.38 -8.22 5.98
C SER A 89 -10.86 -8.37 5.88
N THR A 90 -10.11 -7.34 6.27
CA THR A 90 -8.65 -7.41 6.42
C THR A 90 -8.21 -7.85 7.83
N GLY A 91 -9.19 -8.19 8.68
CA GLY A 91 -8.95 -8.81 9.99
C GLY A 91 -8.34 -10.20 9.84
N VAL A 92 -7.23 -10.45 10.53
CA VAL A 92 -6.51 -11.73 10.51
C VAL A 92 -6.75 -12.57 11.78
N GLY A 93 -7.63 -12.11 12.67
CA GLY A 93 -7.91 -12.72 13.97
C GLY A 93 -7.13 -12.06 15.10
N MET A 94 -7.34 -12.54 16.34
CA MET A 94 -6.66 -12.03 17.55
C MET A 94 -6.76 -10.50 17.73
N ASN A 95 -7.87 -9.90 17.30
CA ASN A 95 -8.10 -8.46 17.29
C ASN A 95 -7.06 -7.66 16.48
N VAL A 96 -6.47 -8.27 15.46
CA VAL A 96 -5.53 -7.63 14.52
C VAL A 96 -6.15 -7.54 13.14
N ALA A 97 -5.96 -6.39 12.48
CA ALA A 97 -6.27 -6.19 11.07
C ALA A 97 -5.06 -5.61 10.34
N ILE A 98 -4.95 -5.93 9.04
CA ILE A 98 -3.89 -5.40 8.17
C ILE A 98 -4.55 -4.72 6.97
N PRO A 99 -5.12 -3.50 7.14
CA PRO A 99 -5.66 -2.75 6.02
C PRO A 99 -4.53 -2.43 5.04
N HIS A 100 -4.68 -2.81 3.78
CA HIS A 100 -3.67 -2.58 2.75
C HIS A 100 -4.31 -2.29 1.39
N VAL A 101 -3.74 -1.35 0.65
CA VAL A 101 -4.17 -1.00 -0.70
C VAL A 101 -2.98 -0.67 -1.58
N LYS A 102 -3.16 -0.83 -2.89
CA LYS A 102 -2.22 -0.32 -3.89
C LYS A 102 -2.73 1.02 -4.40
N LEU A 103 -1.94 2.08 -4.19
CA LEU A 103 -2.31 3.43 -4.60
C LEU A 103 -1.38 3.94 -5.71
N ALA A 104 -1.96 4.39 -6.82
CA ALA A 104 -1.21 5.10 -7.86
C ALA A 104 -0.81 6.50 -7.36
N GLY A 105 0.47 6.85 -7.50
CA GLY A 105 1.04 8.11 -6.99
C GLY A 105 2.00 7.92 -5.82
N ILE A 106 2.25 6.68 -5.38
CA ILE A 106 3.26 6.32 -4.37
C ILE A 106 4.22 5.31 -4.99
N ASP A 107 5.52 5.52 -4.80
CA ASP A 107 6.62 4.71 -5.32
C ASP A 107 7.25 3.77 -4.27
N GLN A 108 6.93 3.98 -2.99
CA GLN A 108 7.43 3.22 -1.86
C GLN A 108 6.31 2.76 -0.92
N VAL A 109 6.55 1.69 -0.18
CA VAL A 109 5.62 1.24 0.86
C VAL A 109 5.65 2.25 2.01
N ILE A 110 4.48 2.75 2.40
CA ILE A 110 4.29 3.55 3.60
C ILE A 110 3.36 2.79 4.55
N CYS A 111 3.61 2.89 5.86
CA CYS A 111 2.83 2.16 6.87
C CYS A 111 2.53 3.06 8.06
N SER A 112 1.38 2.83 8.68
CA SER A 112 0.97 3.40 9.96
C SER A 112 0.51 2.24 10.85
N LEU A 113 0.82 2.32 12.14
CA LEU A 113 0.34 1.41 13.18
C LEU A 113 -0.48 2.21 14.17
N SER A 114 -1.65 1.68 14.54
CA SER A 114 -2.61 2.35 15.42
C SER A 114 -3.23 1.40 16.44
#